data_AF-W7W7Q4-F1
#
_entry.id   AF-W7W7Q4-F1
#
_cell.length_a   1.000
_cell.length_b   1.000
_cell.length_c   1.000
_cell.angle_alpha   90.00
_cell.angle_beta   90.00
_cell.angle_gamma   90.00
#
_symmetry.space_group_name_H-M   'P 1'
#
loop_
_entity.id
_entity.type
_entity.pdbx_description
1 polymer ?
#
loop_
_entity_poly.entity_id
_entity_poly.type
_entity_poly.pdbx_seq_one_letter_code
_entity_poly.pdbx_strand_id
1 'polypeptide(L)'
;MLLTLLLSRGAQHTVRLLLAGVVVGVVLGAFGDLATMAAPEALRGKQAFMLGSTGFLGWTSVGLLTVGLALTLPLAWRLARVLDALTLGIDSAVSLGLALPTLRMVLVTVLALATGLAVSQAGLVAFVGLVSPHLVRRFVPATQSFTLVASAAAGGCLLLAADVLARSLIAPQELPVGVLTAVLGGGYLLWLLHRRGMA
;
A
#
# COMPACT_ATOMS: atom_id res chain seq x y z
N MET A 1 -8.66 -1.94 10.01
CA MET A 1 -7.52 -2.39 10.84
C MET A 1 -7.97 -2.87 12.22
N LEU A 2 -8.52 -2.03 13.09
CA LEU A 2 -8.91 -2.43 14.45
C LEU A 2 -9.95 -3.57 14.44
N LEU A 3 -11.01 -3.43 13.63
CA LEU A 3 -11.99 -4.50 13.39
C LEU A 3 -11.35 -5.79 12.86
N THR A 4 -10.39 -5.65 11.94
CA THR A 4 -9.67 -6.77 11.33
C THR A 4 -8.87 -7.56 12.37
N LEU A 5 -8.13 -6.86 13.24
CA LEU A 5 -7.35 -7.44 14.32
C LEU A 5 -8.21 -8.11 15.38
N LEU A 6 -9.39 -7.54 15.68
CA LEU A 6 -10.37 -8.13 16.60
C LEU A 6 -10.92 -9.45 16.03
N LEU A 7 -11.33 -9.48 14.76
CA LEU A 7 -11.89 -10.65 14.10
C LEU A 7 -10.86 -11.77 13.88
N SER A 8 -9.60 -11.40 13.62
CA SER A 8 -8.51 -12.35 13.43
C SER A 8 -7.91 -12.87 14.74
N ARG A 9 -8.34 -12.35 15.90
CA ARG A 9 -7.74 -12.60 17.23
C ARG A 9 -6.22 -12.32 17.22
N GLY A 10 -5.83 -11.19 16.64
CA GLY A 10 -4.43 -10.78 16.45
C GLY A 10 -3.85 -11.17 15.08
N ALA A 11 -2.54 -10.97 14.90
CA ALA A 11 -1.83 -11.15 13.62
C ALA A 11 -1.10 -12.51 13.48
N GLN A 12 -1.53 -13.54 14.23
CA GLN A 12 -0.82 -14.84 14.29
C GLN A 12 -1.07 -15.71 13.05
N HIS A 13 -2.32 -15.77 12.60
CA HIS A 13 -2.72 -16.61 11.47
C HIS A 13 -2.90 -15.76 10.22
N THR A 14 -1.95 -15.85 9.28
CA THR A 14 -1.94 -15.09 8.03
C THR A 14 -3.24 -15.25 7.25
N VAL A 15 -3.71 -16.49 7.06
CA VAL A 15 -4.95 -16.77 6.31
C VAL A 15 -6.16 -16.12 6.96
N ARG A 16 -6.29 -16.23 8.29
CA ARG A 16 -7.41 -15.63 9.03
C ARG A 16 -7.37 -14.10 8.99
N LEU A 17 -6.17 -13.51 9.07
CA LEU A 17 -5.99 -12.06 8.96
C LEU A 17 -6.36 -11.56 7.56
N LEU A 18 -5.98 -12.28 6.50
CA LEU A 18 -6.33 -11.96 5.13
C LEU A 18 -7.85 -12.04 4.91
N LEU A 19 -8.48 -13.13 5.32
CA LEU A 19 -9.94 -13.30 5.20
C LEU A 19 -10.70 -12.23 6.00
N ALA A 20 -10.28 -11.96 7.24
CA ALA A 20 -10.86 -10.88 8.04
C ALA A 20 -10.71 -9.52 7.37
N GLY A 21 -9.57 -9.26 6.71
CA GLY A 21 -9.32 -8.03 5.96
C GLY A 21 -10.30 -7.84 4.81
N VAL A 22 -10.49 -8.90 4.00
CA VAL A 22 -11.45 -8.88 2.88
C VAL A 22 -12.87 -8.65 3.37
N VAL A 23 -13.31 -9.39 4.39
CA VAL A 23 -14.67 -9.26 4.95
C VAL A 23 -14.90 -7.85 5.49
N VAL A 24 -13.97 -7.32 6.28
CA VAL A 24 -14.07 -5.95 6.82
C VAL A 24 -14.11 -4.92 5.68
N GLY A 25 -13.29 -5.10 4.64
CA GLY A 25 -13.29 -4.23 3.47
C GLY A 25 -14.65 -4.18 2.76
N VAL A 26 -15.26 -5.35 2.51
CA VAL A 26 -16.58 -5.45 1.88
C VAL A 26 -17.67 -4.80 2.74
N VAL A 27 -17.68 -5.08 4.05
CA VAL A 27 -18.67 -4.52 4.98
C VAL A 27 -18.57 -2.99 5.05
N LEU A 28 -17.35 -2.45 5.20
CA LEU A 28 -17.15 -1.00 5.23
C LEU A 28 -17.48 -0.34 3.88
N GLY A 29 -17.18 -1.02 2.77
CA GLY A 29 -17.57 -0.58 1.43
C GLY A 29 -19.09 -0.44 1.31
N ALA A 30 -19.84 -1.45 1.75
CA ALA A 30 -21.30 -1.44 1.74
C ALA A 30 -21.89 -0.30 2.60
N PHE A 31 -21.31 -0.01 3.77
CA PHE A 31 -21.70 1.16 4.55
C PHE A 31 -21.41 2.48 3.81
N GLY A 32 -20.28 2.56 3.11
CA GLY A 32 -19.96 3.70 2.26
C GLY A 32 -20.93 3.85 1.08
N ASP A 33 -21.41 2.75 0.50
CA ASP A 33 -22.45 2.74 -0.53
C ASP A 33 -23.79 3.24 0.02
N LEU A 34 -24.23 2.73 1.16
CA LEU A 34 -25.44 3.18 1.85
C LEU A 34 -25.40 4.68 2.18
N ALA A 35 -24.27 5.18 2.68
CA ALA A 35 -24.09 6.61 2.94
C ALA A 35 -24.20 7.44 1.66
N THR A 36 -23.71 6.92 0.53
CA THR A 36 -23.83 7.59 -0.77
C THR A 36 -25.27 7.58 -1.31
N MET A 37 -26.05 6.55 -0.99
CA MET A 37 -27.48 6.51 -1.33
C MET A 37 -28.28 7.57 -0.55
N ALA A 38 -27.89 7.86 0.69
CA ALA A 38 -28.51 8.92 1.49
C ALA A 38 -28.11 10.34 1.06
N ALA A 39 -26.91 10.50 0.49
CA ALA A 39 -26.34 11.77 0.05
C ALA A 39 -25.78 11.66 -1.38
N PRO A 40 -26.62 11.73 -2.42
CA PRO A 40 -26.21 11.53 -3.82
C PRO A 40 -25.12 12.49 -4.31
N GLU A 41 -25.05 13.70 -3.75
CA GLU A 41 -24.01 14.68 -4.03
C GLU A 41 -22.59 14.19 -3.67
N ALA A 42 -22.46 13.30 -2.68
CA ALA A 42 -21.19 12.71 -2.29
C ALA A 42 -20.65 11.70 -3.32
N LEU A 43 -21.48 11.23 -4.26
CA LEU A 43 -21.10 10.23 -5.26
C LEU A 43 -19.93 10.69 -6.12
N ARG A 44 -19.94 11.95 -6.56
CA ARG A 44 -18.83 12.50 -7.38
C ARG A 44 -17.51 12.51 -6.62
N GLY A 45 -17.54 12.95 -5.35
CA GLY A 45 -16.35 12.95 -4.49
C GLY A 45 -15.83 11.54 -4.23
N LYS A 46 -16.72 10.58 -3.99
CA LYS A 46 -16.38 9.17 -3.83
C LYS A 46 -15.74 8.58 -5.10
N GLN A 47 -16.31 8.85 -6.27
CA GLN A 47 -15.75 8.40 -7.55
C GLN A 47 -14.34 8.97 -7.77
N ALA A 48 -14.15 10.27 -7.53
CA ALA A 48 -12.82 10.89 -7.60
C ALA A 48 -11.82 10.23 -6.64
N PHE A 49 -12.24 9.95 -5.41
CA PHE A 49 -11.42 9.25 -4.42
C PHE A 49 -11.03 7.84 -4.85
N MET A 50 -11.97 7.09 -5.45
CA MET A 50 -11.73 5.73 -5.94
C MET A 50 -10.78 5.67 -7.13
N LEU A 51 -10.75 6.72 -7.96
CA LEU A 51 -9.85 6.80 -9.11
C LEU A 51 -8.44 7.26 -8.73
N GLY A 52 -8.27 7.89 -7.56
CA GLY A 52 -7.01 8.41 -7.05
C GLY A 52 -6.55 9.65 -7.79
N SER A 53 -6.39 10.77 -7.07
CA SER A 53 -5.93 12.03 -7.65
C SER A 53 -4.97 12.75 -6.72
N THR A 54 -3.85 13.17 -7.32
CA THR A 54 -2.81 14.04 -6.77
C THR A 54 -3.13 15.52 -7.01
N GLY A 55 -4.13 15.84 -7.84
CA GLY A 55 -4.50 17.22 -8.21
C GLY A 55 -4.98 18.07 -7.04
N PHE A 56 -5.47 17.45 -5.96
CA PHE A 56 -6.00 18.13 -4.78
C PHE A 56 -5.00 18.25 -3.63
N LEU A 57 -3.74 17.82 -3.82
CA LEU A 57 -2.73 17.86 -2.77
C LEU A 57 -2.22 19.29 -2.55
N GLY A 58 -2.52 19.86 -1.38
CA GLY A 58 -1.98 21.15 -0.94
C GLY A 58 -0.76 21.02 -0.02
N TRP A 59 -0.19 22.16 0.39
CA TRP A 59 0.93 22.21 1.34
C TRP A 59 0.61 21.55 2.69
N THR A 60 -0.63 21.66 3.16
CA THR A 60 -1.09 20.95 4.37
C THR A 60 -0.99 19.43 4.21
N SER A 61 -1.40 18.90 3.06
CA SER A 61 -1.28 17.47 2.75
C SER A 61 0.18 17.03 2.71
N VAL A 62 1.08 17.84 2.13
CA VAL A 62 2.53 17.59 2.14
C VAL A 62 3.07 17.51 3.57
N GLY A 63 2.67 18.45 4.43
CA GLY A 63 3.04 18.44 5.85
C GLY A 63 2.59 17.16 6.56
N LEU A 64 1.32 16.77 6.39
CA LEU A 64 0.77 15.55 6.98
C LEU A 64 1.47 14.28 6.49
N LEU A 65 1.71 14.18 5.18
CA LEU A 65 2.42 13.04 4.59
C LEU A 65 3.88 12.97 5.05
N THR A 66 4.54 14.13 5.20
CA THR A 66 5.93 14.20 5.68
C THR A 66 6.03 13.76 7.14
N VAL A 67 5.13 14.24 8.00
CA VAL A 67 5.06 13.80 9.41
C VAL A 67 4.74 12.31 9.49
N GLY A 68 3.78 11.84 8.70
CA GLY A 68 3.43 10.43 8.60
C GLY A 68 4.60 9.55 8.19
N LEU A 69 5.36 9.97 7.17
CA LEU A 69 6.55 9.28 6.71
C LEU A 69 7.66 9.30 7.76
N ALA A 70 7.90 10.45 8.40
CA ALA A 70 8.91 10.60 9.45
C ALA A 70 8.61 9.71 10.67
N LEU A 71 7.34 9.47 10.98
CA LEU A 71 6.94 8.56 12.06
C LEU A 71 7.01 7.08 11.64
N THR A 72 6.51 6.75 10.45
CA THR A 72 6.37 5.33 10.04
C THR A 72 7.65 4.73 9.50
N LEU A 73 8.49 5.50 8.79
CA LEU A 73 9.69 5.01 8.13
C LEU A 73 10.77 4.49 9.12
N PRO A 74 11.10 5.18 10.23
CA PRO A 74 12.08 4.66 11.19
C PRO A 74 11.59 3.38 11.88
N LEU A 75 10.30 3.31 12.20
CA LEU A 75 9.69 2.11 12.78
C LEU A 75 9.76 0.94 11.79
N ALA A 76 9.39 1.17 10.54
CA ALA A 76 9.44 0.17 9.49
C ALA A 76 10.88 -0.29 9.22
N TRP A 77 11.85 0.62 9.23
CA TRP A 77 13.27 0.30 9.05
C TRP A 77 13.83 -0.58 10.18
N ARG A 78 13.45 -0.32 11.44
CA ARG A 78 13.80 -1.19 12.58
C ARG A 78 13.20 -2.58 12.43
N LEU A 79 11.94 -2.66 12.00
CA LEU A 79 11.23 -3.93 11.78
C LEU A 79 11.75 -4.69 10.56
N ALA A 80 12.45 -4.03 9.63
CA ALA A 80 13.01 -4.70 8.46
C ALA A 80 14.05 -5.77 8.84
N ARG A 81 14.79 -5.60 9.95
CA ARG A 81 15.71 -6.64 10.45
C ARG A 81 14.97 -7.89 10.94
N VAL A 82 13.78 -7.70 11.48
CA VAL A 82 12.90 -8.82 11.89
C VAL A 82 12.39 -9.56 10.67
N LEU A 83 12.07 -8.83 9.59
CA LEU A 83 11.69 -9.44 8.32
C LEU A 83 12.86 -10.23 7.72
N ASP A 84 14.10 -9.74 7.80
CA ASP A 84 15.30 -10.50 7.41
C ASP A 84 15.40 -11.82 8.20
N ALA A 85 15.24 -11.78 9.52
CA ALA A 85 15.24 -12.99 10.35
C ALA A 85 14.10 -13.97 9.98
N LEU A 86 12.93 -13.46 9.61
CA LEU A 86 11.81 -14.27 9.15
C LEU A 86 12.08 -14.96 7.81
N THR A 87 12.96 -14.41 6.96
CA THR A 87 13.36 -15.09 5.72
C THR A 87 14.21 -16.34 5.95
N LEU A 88 14.89 -16.43 7.10
CA LEU A 88 15.66 -17.61 7.52
C LEU A 88 14.78 -18.74 8.08
N GLY A 89 13.47 -18.51 8.20
CA GLY A 89 12.49 -19.46 8.74
C GLY A 89 11.93 -19.03 10.09
N ILE A 90 10.70 -19.51 10.36
CA ILE A 90 9.97 -19.19 11.60
C ILE A 90 10.70 -19.76 12.81
N ASP A 91 11.17 -21.00 12.73
CA ASP A 91 11.85 -21.69 13.84
C ASP A 91 13.17 -21.00 14.20
N SER A 92 13.94 -20.61 13.19
CA SER A 92 15.17 -19.81 13.34
C SER A 92 14.87 -18.47 14.02
N ALA A 93 13.84 -17.74 13.60
CA ALA A 93 13.45 -16.47 14.19
C ALA A 93 12.99 -16.60 15.65
N VAL A 94 12.25 -17.67 15.99
CA VAL A 94 11.83 -17.96 17.37
C VAL A 94 13.03 -18.31 18.24
N SER A 95 13.99 -19.10 17.72
CA SER A 95 15.22 -19.45 18.45
C SER A 95 16.11 -18.24 18.77
N LEU A 96 16.03 -17.17 17.95
CA LEU A 96 16.69 -15.88 18.18
C LEU A 96 15.97 -15.01 19.24
N GLY A 97 14.92 -15.52 19.89
CA GLY A 97 14.17 -14.81 20.94
C GLY A 97 13.19 -13.77 20.39
N LEU A 98 12.86 -13.80 19.10
CA LEU A 98 11.93 -12.84 18.52
C LEU A 98 10.49 -13.16 18.92
N ALA A 99 9.83 -12.21 19.58
CA ALA A 99 8.40 -12.27 19.86
C ALA A 99 7.57 -12.03 18.58
N LEU A 100 7.55 -13.02 17.68
CA LEU A 100 6.82 -12.99 16.40
C LEU A 100 5.37 -12.49 16.52
N PRO A 101 4.61 -12.88 17.55
CA PRO A 101 3.25 -12.39 17.73
C PRO A 101 3.13 -10.87 17.79
N THR A 102 3.97 -10.25 18.63
CA THR A 102 3.99 -8.81 18.86
C THR A 102 4.56 -8.09 17.64
N LEU A 103 5.64 -8.62 17.06
CA LEU A 103 6.29 -8.02 15.90
C LEU A 103 5.37 -7.96 14.67
N ARG A 104 4.58 -9.02 14.43
CA ARG A 104 3.55 -9.01 13.38
C ARG A 104 2.48 -7.96 13.63
N MET A 105 2.00 -7.83 14.87
CA MET A 105 1.02 -6.79 15.23
C MET A 105 1.55 -5.38 14.95
N VAL A 106 2.79 -5.09 15.35
CA VAL A 106 3.43 -3.79 15.12
C VAL A 106 3.61 -3.55 13.62
N LEU A 107 4.09 -4.53 12.86
CA LEU A 107 4.27 -4.45 11.41
C LEU A 107 2.98 -4.08 10.68
N VAL A 108 1.89 -4.80 10.95
CA VAL A 108 0.60 -4.53 10.28
C VAL A 108 0.09 -3.15 10.70
N THR A 109 0.30 -2.73 11.96
CA THR A 109 -0.13 -1.41 12.45
C THR A 109 0.61 -0.28 11.76
N VAL A 110 1.94 -0.36 11.65
CA VAL A 110 2.75 0.63 10.95
C VAL A 110 2.36 0.70 9.47
N LEU A 111 2.17 -0.45 8.82
CA LEU A 111 1.73 -0.52 7.42
C LEU A 111 0.36 0.13 7.24
N ALA A 112 -0.61 -0.17 8.12
CA ALA A 112 -1.96 0.36 8.06
C ALA A 112 -1.99 1.88 8.29
N LEU A 113 -1.15 2.40 9.20
CA LEU A 113 -1.02 3.84 9.41
C LEU A 113 -0.41 4.54 8.19
N ALA A 114 0.69 4.01 7.65
CA ALA A 114 1.35 4.58 6.48
C ALA A 114 0.42 4.59 5.25
N THR A 115 -0.23 3.47 4.97
CA THR A 115 -1.18 3.35 3.85
C THR A 115 -2.44 4.16 4.06
N GLY A 116 -3.01 4.19 5.28
CA GLY A 116 -4.17 5.00 5.61
C GLY A 116 -3.92 6.50 5.41
N LEU A 117 -2.76 7.00 5.85
CA LEU A 117 -2.36 8.39 5.63
C LEU A 117 -2.22 8.70 4.14
N ALA A 118 -1.52 7.86 3.37
CA ALA A 118 -1.36 8.05 1.94
C ALA A 118 -2.71 8.03 1.19
N VAL A 119 -3.56 7.04 1.46
CA VAL A 119 -4.85 6.87 0.80
C VAL A 119 -5.84 7.98 1.18
N SER A 120 -5.81 8.47 2.42
CA SER A 120 -6.68 9.58 2.83
C SER A 120 -6.40 10.89 2.08
N GLN A 121 -5.18 11.09 1.60
CA GLN A 121 -4.75 12.31 0.91
C GLN A 121 -4.80 12.17 -0.61
N ALA A 122 -4.28 11.06 -1.15
CA ALA A 122 -4.15 10.86 -2.60
C ALA A 122 -5.28 10.02 -3.23
N GLY A 123 -6.16 9.44 -2.41
CA GLY A 123 -7.14 8.46 -2.85
C GLY A 123 -6.53 7.08 -3.11
N LEU A 124 -7.27 6.23 -3.85
CA LEU A 124 -6.82 4.89 -4.15
C LEU A 124 -5.79 4.89 -5.29
N VAL A 125 -4.54 4.56 -4.95
CA VAL A 125 -3.45 4.36 -5.91
C VAL A 125 -3.08 2.88 -5.94
N ALA A 126 -3.37 2.22 -7.06
CA ALA A 126 -3.08 0.81 -7.23
C ALA A 126 -1.66 0.57 -7.78
N PHE A 127 -1.16 -0.65 -7.55
CA PHE A 127 0.08 -1.23 -8.11
C PHE A 127 1.43 -0.61 -7.71
N VAL A 128 1.52 0.66 -7.33
CA VAL A 128 2.82 1.26 -6.94
C VAL A 128 3.50 0.47 -5.82
N GLY A 129 2.74 0.06 -4.81
CA GLY A 129 3.23 -0.76 -3.69
C GLY A 129 3.61 -2.19 -4.07
N LEU A 130 3.12 -2.70 -5.21
CA LEU A 130 3.52 -4.01 -5.75
C LEU A 130 4.74 -3.86 -6.65
N VAL A 131 4.71 -2.95 -7.62
CA VAL A 131 5.74 -2.80 -8.65
C VAL A 131 7.06 -2.34 -8.04
N SER A 132 7.03 -1.34 -7.16
CA SER A 132 8.25 -0.73 -6.58
C SER A 132 9.19 -1.75 -5.91
N PRO A 133 8.77 -2.56 -4.92
CA PRO A 133 9.66 -3.52 -4.26
C PRO A 133 10.16 -4.62 -5.19
N HIS A 134 9.37 -5.02 -6.20
CA HIS A 134 9.80 -6.02 -7.17
C HIS A 134 10.86 -5.47 -8.13
N LEU A 135 10.77 -4.21 -8.52
CA LEU A 135 11.80 -3.54 -9.31
C LEU A 135 13.11 -3.45 -8.51
N VAL A 136 13.06 -2.95 -7.27
CA VAL A 136 14.25 -2.82 -6.42
C VAL A 136 14.93 -4.18 -6.21
N ARG A 137 14.16 -5.22 -5.87
CA ARG A 137 14.71 -6.59 -5.68
C ARG A 137 15.36 -7.16 -6.93
N ARG A 138 14.88 -6.79 -8.12
CA ARG A 138 15.44 -7.27 -9.39
C ARG A 138 16.78 -6.61 -9.72
N PHE A 139 16.95 -5.33 -9.38
CA PHE A 139 18.18 -4.59 -9.69
C PHE A 139 19.22 -4.68 -8.58
N VAL A 140 18.80 -4.70 -7.31
CA VAL A 140 19.70 -4.70 -6.16
C VAL A 140 19.20 -5.73 -5.12
N PRO A 141 19.68 -6.98 -5.17
CA PRO A 141 19.43 -7.93 -4.09
C PRO A 141 20.20 -7.48 -2.85
N ALA A 142 19.47 -6.96 -1.85
CA ALA A 142 20.03 -6.44 -0.62
C ALA A 142 19.16 -6.80 0.59
N THR A 143 19.61 -6.44 1.78
CA THR A 143 18.86 -6.62 3.04
C THR A 143 17.47 -5.97 2.95
N GLN A 144 16.52 -6.46 3.73
CA GLN A 144 15.17 -5.90 3.75
C GLN A 144 15.18 -4.43 4.15
N SER A 145 16.10 -4.01 5.03
CA SER A 145 16.27 -2.61 5.42
C SER A 145 16.58 -1.70 4.23
N PHE A 146 17.52 -2.10 3.36
CA PHE A 146 17.83 -1.34 2.15
C PHE A 146 16.67 -1.39 1.17
N THR A 147 16.11 -2.59 0.94
CA THR A 147 14.98 -2.78 0.03
C THR A 147 13.81 -1.89 0.42
N LEU A 148 13.52 -1.73 1.70
CA LEU A 148 12.42 -0.90 2.19
C LEU A 148 12.60 0.58 1.82
N VAL A 149 13.76 1.15 2.10
CA VAL A 149 14.05 2.57 1.81
C VAL A 149 14.13 2.81 0.30
N ALA A 150 14.82 1.93 -0.43
CA ALA A 150 14.91 2.01 -1.88
C ALA A 150 13.54 1.86 -2.55
N SER A 151 12.65 1.00 -2.03
CA SER A 151 11.28 0.83 -2.55
C SER A 151 10.40 2.03 -2.23
N ALA A 152 10.59 2.70 -1.10
CA ALA A 152 9.89 3.94 -0.80
C ALA A 152 10.28 5.03 -1.81
N ALA A 153 11.58 5.21 -2.06
CA ALA A 153 12.08 6.17 -3.04
C ALA A 153 11.65 5.83 -4.48
N ALA A 154 11.80 4.57 -4.90
CA ALA A 154 11.38 4.11 -6.22
C ALA A 154 9.86 4.25 -6.40
N GLY A 155 9.07 3.98 -5.37
CA GLY A 155 7.61 4.17 -5.38
C GLY A 155 7.23 5.64 -5.58
N GLY A 156 7.91 6.56 -4.89
CA GLY A 156 7.74 7.99 -5.09
C GLY A 156 8.09 8.44 -6.51
N CYS A 157 9.21 7.95 -7.05
CA CYS A 157 9.61 8.25 -8.43
C CYS A 157 8.61 7.71 -9.46
N LEU A 158 8.10 6.48 -9.27
CA LEU A 158 7.09 5.88 -10.12
C LEU A 158 5.78 6.66 -10.09
N LEU A 159 5.33 7.06 -8.89
CA LEU A 159 4.11 7.84 -8.75
C LEU A 159 4.25 9.22 -9.38
N LEU A 160 5.39 9.89 -9.20
CA LEU A 160 5.67 11.17 -9.83
C LEU A 160 5.73 11.07 -11.36
N ALA A 161 6.38 10.03 -11.90
CA ALA A 161 6.39 9.79 -13.34
C ALA A 161 4.98 9.52 -13.88
N ALA A 162 4.18 8.72 -13.16
CA ALA A 162 2.79 8.48 -13.52
C ALA A 162 1.95 9.76 -13.47
N ASP A 163 2.15 10.63 -12.47
CA ASP A 163 1.45 11.92 -12.37
C ASP A 163 1.74 12.83 -13.56
N VAL A 164 3.02 13.00 -13.89
CA VAL A 164 3.46 13.82 -15.04
C VAL A 164 2.87 13.27 -16.34
N LEU A 165 2.89 11.96 -16.54
CA LEU A 165 2.29 11.32 -17.71
C LEU A 165 0.77 11.51 -17.75
N ALA A 166 0.09 11.31 -16.63
CA ALA A 166 -1.36 11.47 -16.54
C ALA A 166 -1.83 12.89 -16.87
N ARG A 167 -1.06 13.91 -16.46
CA ARG A 167 -1.32 15.32 -16.80
C ARG A 167 -0.99 15.67 -18.25
N SER A 168 -0.04 14.97 -18.87
CA SER A 168 0.45 15.29 -20.22
C SER A 168 -0.34 14.56 -21.34
N LEU A 169 -0.90 13.38 -21.06
CA LEU A 169 -1.51 12.52 -22.07
C LEU A 169 -2.84 13.04 -22.64
N ILE A 170 -3.68 13.70 -21.82
CA ILE A 170 -5.04 14.13 -22.22
C ILE A 170 -5.30 15.58 -21.80
N ALA A 171 -4.35 16.49 -22.02
CA ALA A 171 -4.61 17.91 -21.79
C ALA A 171 -5.80 18.38 -22.66
N PRO A 172 -6.82 19.10 -22.12
CA PRO A 172 -6.88 19.77 -20.80
C PRO A 172 -7.57 18.99 -19.67
N GLN A 173 -7.95 17.71 -19.87
CA GLN A 173 -8.57 16.88 -18.85
C GLN A 173 -7.51 16.13 -18.04
N GLU A 174 -7.54 16.27 -16.71
CA GLU A 174 -6.61 15.55 -15.84
C GLU A 174 -7.06 14.08 -15.70
N LEU A 175 -6.27 13.15 -16.22
CA LEU A 175 -6.51 11.73 -16.02
C LEU A 175 -6.14 11.35 -14.57
N PRO A 176 -7.00 10.63 -13.82
CA PRO A 176 -6.66 10.21 -12.46
C PRO A 176 -5.44 9.30 -12.46
N VAL A 177 -4.43 9.63 -11.64
CA VAL A 177 -3.16 8.90 -11.63
C VAL A 177 -3.35 7.41 -11.28
N GLY A 178 -4.34 7.10 -10.43
CA GLY A 178 -4.63 5.72 -10.03
C GLY A 178 -5.12 4.85 -11.19
N VAL A 179 -5.82 5.42 -12.18
CA VAL A 179 -6.22 4.71 -13.41
C VAL A 179 -4.99 4.38 -14.24
N LEU A 180 -4.09 5.35 -14.44
CA LEU A 180 -2.87 5.13 -15.22
C LEU A 180 -1.99 4.07 -14.56
N THR A 181 -1.77 4.15 -13.24
CA THR A 181 -0.95 3.17 -12.53
C THR A 181 -1.60 1.79 -12.52
N ALA A 182 -2.94 1.70 -12.50
CA ALA A 182 -3.66 0.44 -12.61
C ALA A 182 -3.50 -0.22 -13.98
N VAL A 183 -3.63 0.55 -15.06
CA VAL A 183 -3.47 0.03 -16.44
C VAL A 183 -2.04 -0.42 -16.68
N LEU A 184 -1.05 0.40 -16.32
CA LEU A 184 0.37 0.08 -16.51
C LEU A 184 0.81 -1.08 -15.62
N GLY A 185 0.47 -1.04 -14.33
CA GLY A 185 0.84 -2.07 -13.37
C GLY A 185 0.13 -3.40 -13.62
N GLY A 186 -1.16 -3.36 -13.93
CA GLY A 186 -1.98 -4.51 -14.29
C GLY A 186 -1.49 -5.16 -15.59
N GLY A 187 -1.25 -4.35 -16.63
CA GLY A 187 -0.70 -4.83 -17.90
C GLY A 187 0.66 -5.51 -17.73
N TYR A 188 1.55 -4.93 -16.91
CA TYR A 188 2.84 -5.55 -16.60
C TYR A 188 2.69 -6.90 -15.88
N LEU A 189 1.79 -7.00 -14.91
CA LEU A 189 1.54 -8.26 -14.18
C LEU A 189 0.90 -9.33 -15.06
N LEU A 190 -0.04 -8.97 -15.93
CA LEU A 190 -0.62 -9.89 -16.91
C LEU A 190 0.44 -10.43 -17.87
N TRP A 191 1.31 -9.56 -18.38
CA TRP A 191 2.44 -9.96 -19.23
C TRP A 191 3.41 -10.89 -18.50
N LEU A 192 3.75 -10.59 -17.24
CA LEU A 192 4.63 -11.42 -16.44
C LEU A 192 4.02 -12.80 -16.15
N LEU A 193 2.71 -12.85 -15.86
CA LEU A 193 1.99 -14.10 -15.64
C LEU A 193 1.97 -14.97 -16.91
N HIS A 194 1.69 -14.37 -18.06
CA HIS A 194 1.73 -15.07 -19.34
C HIS A 194 3.12 -15.65 -19.62
N ARG A 195 4.18 -14.89 -19.31
CA ARG A 195 5.56 -15.33 -19.54
C ARG A 195 6.05 -16.41 -18.56
N ARG A 196 5.50 -16.47 -17.34
CA ARG A 196 5.86 -17.47 -16.32
C ARG A 196 4.94 -18.69 -16.31
N GLY A 197 3.74 -18.60 -16.89
CA GLY A 197 2.80 -19.71 -17.05
C GLY A 197 3.10 -20.64 -18.22
N MET A 198 4.18 -20.38 -18.97
CA MET A 198 4.66 -21.18 -20.11
C MET A 198 6.11 -21.65 -19.90
N ALA A 199 6.49 -21.93 -18.65
CA ALA A 199 7.80 -22.48 -18.27
C ALA A 199 7.63 -23.56 -17.19
#